data_AF-A0A151SC93-F1
#
_entry.id   AF-A0A151SC93-F1
#
_cell.length_a   1.000
_cell.length_b   1.000
_cell.length_c   1.000
_cell.angle_alpha   90.00
_cell.angle_beta   90.00
_cell.angle_gamma   90.00
#
_symmetry.space_group_name_H-M   'P 1'
#
loop_
_entity.id
_entity.type
_entity.pdbx_description
1 polymer ?
#
loop_
_entity_poly.entity_id
_entity_poly.type
_entity_poly.pdbx_seq_one_letter_code
_entity_poly.pdbx_strand_id
1 'polypeptide(L)'
;MGTGGLVRNQQGEWLAGFSSNEGQGDAPLAELLALRNGLEVAWECGYREIMCECDALDVVNVVMGLLDLNFHPHARVVLQIRMLMNRA
;
A
#
# COMPACT_ATOMS: atom_id res chain seq x y z
N MET A 1 -14.49 2.11 6.90
CA MET A 1 -13.39 1.28 6.40
C MET A 1 -12.12 1.84 7.00
N GLY A 2 -11.48 1.06 7.85
CA GLY A 2 -10.19 1.42 8.42
C GLY A 2 -9.07 0.93 7.52
N THR A 3 -7.97 1.66 7.50
CA THR A 3 -6.69 1.18 6.95
C THR A 3 -5.62 1.38 7.99
N GLY A 4 -4.54 0.62 7.88
CA GLY A 4 -3.41 0.78 8.78
C GLY A 4 -2.29 -0.16 8.42
N GLY A 5 -1.19 0.01 9.13
CA GLY A 5 -0.01 -0.81 8.94
C GLY A 5 1.12 -0.34 9.85
N LEU A 6 2.22 -1.07 9.75
CA LEU A 6 3.45 -0.78 10.48
C LEU A 6 4.64 -0.86 9.56
N VAL A 7 5.65 -0.07 9.89
CA VAL A 7 6.99 -0.13 9.31
C VAL A 7 7.90 -0.74 10.38
N ARG A 8 8.63 -1.77 9.98
CA ARG A 8 9.61 -2.46 10.84
C ARG A 8 10.96 -2.54 10.14
N ASN A 9 12.03 -2.61 10.91
CA ASN A 9 13.34 -2.95 10.36
C ASN A 9 13.49 -4.46 10.13
N GLN A 10 14.65 -4.87 9.62
CA GLN A 10 14.97 -6.27 9.33
C GLN A 10 15.03 -7.15 10.59
N GLN A 11 15.29 -6.56 11.76
CA GLN A 11 15.29 -7.23 13.06
C GLN A 11 13.87 -7.40 13.63
N GLY A 12 12.85 -6.86 12.94
CA GLY A 12 11.46 -6.90 13.39
C GLY A 12 11.09 -5.79 14.38
N GLU A 13 11.97 -4.82 14.62
CA GLU A 13 11.69 -3.70 15.52
C GLU A 13 10.72 -2.72 14.85
N TRP A 14 9.72 -2.27 15.61
CA TRP A 14 8.74 -1.30 15.15
C TRP A 14 9.38 0.08 15.01
N LEU A 15 9.38 0.63 13.79
CA LEU A 15 9.88 1.96 13.46
C LEU A 15 8.77 3.02 13.43
N ALA A 16 7.65 2.74 12.76
CA ALA A 16 6.51 3.64 12.65
C ALA A 16 5.21 2.87 12.42
N GLY A 17 4.07 3.44 12.79
CA GLY A 17 2.76 2.84 12.57
C GLY A 17 1.76 3.89 12.13
N PHE A 18 0.77 3.48 11.35
CA PHE A 18 -0.26 4.38 10.84
C PHE A 18 -1.63 3.71 10.88
N SER A 19 -2.65 4.54 11.01
CA SER A 19 -4.04 4.13 10.86
C SER A 19 -4.86 5.31 10.35
N SER A 20 -5.85 5.03 9.51
CA SER A 20 -6.76 6.05 8.98
C SER A 20 -8.18 5.52 8.85
N ASN A 21 -9.15 6.43 8.93
CA ASN A 21 -10.54 6.16 8.58
C ASN A 21 -10.79 6.70 7.18
N GLU A 22 -10.97 5.80 6.21
CA GLU A 22 -11.17 6.14 4.79
C GLU A 22 -12.66 6.21 4.42
N GLY A 23 -13.57 6.19 5.40
CA GLY A 23 -15.01 6.27 5.15
C GLY A 23 -15.59 4.96 4.63
N GLN A 24 -16.40 5.00 3.56
CA GLN A 24 -17.00 3.80 2.96
C GLN A 24 -16.09 3.21 1.88
N GLY A 25 -16.05 1.88 1.77
CA GLY A 25 -15.26 1.17 0.77
C GLY A 25 -15.36 -0.34 0.95
N ASP A 26 -14.75 -1.07 0.03
CA ASP A 26 -14.65 -2.52 0.05
C ASP A 26 -13.28 -2.98 0.58
N ALA A 27 -13.14 -4.28 0.86
CA ALA A 27 -11.90 -4.82 1.42
C ALA A 27 -10.68 -4.61 0.50
N PRO A 28 -10.74 -4.84 -0.84
CA PRO A 28 -9.61 -4.55 -1.72
C PRO A 28 -9.18 -3.08 -1.70
N LEU A 29 -10.13 -2.13 -1.61
CA LEU A 29 -9.80 -0.72 -1.49
C LEU A 29 -9.10 -0.43 -0.17
N ALA A 30 -9.52 -1.05 0.95
CA ALA A 30 -8.85 -0.87 2.25
C ALA A 30 -7.36 -1.23 2.16
N GLU A 31 -7.05 -2.37 1.55
CA GLU A 31 -5.69 -2.89 1.40
C GLU A 31 -4.85 -2.04 0.42
N LEU A 32 -5.43 -1.61 -0.70
CA LEU A 32 -4.76 -0.69 -1.63
C LEU A 32 -4.42 0.65 -0.96
N LEU A 33 -5.35 1.19 -0.18
CA LEU A 33 -5.12 2.44 0.57
C LEU A 33 -4.09 2.24 1.68
N ALA A 34 -4.10 1.10 2.38
CA ALA A 34 -3.09 0.76 3.38
C ALA A 34 -1.69 0.70 2.76
N LEU A 35 -1.54 0.06 1.60
CA LEU A 35 -0.28 0.03 0.84
C LEU A 35 0.18 1.42 0.41
N ARG A 36 -0.71 2.23 -0.16
CA ARG A 36 -0.37 3.60 -0.59
C ARG A 36 0.10 4.44 0.61
N ASN A 37 -0.69 4.46 1.68
CA ASN A 37 -0.40 5.25 2.88
C ASN A 37 0.89 4.75 3.55
N GLY A 38 1.10 3.43 3.63
CA GLY A 38 2.32 2.84 4.19
C GLY A 38 3.57 3.17 3.40
N LEU A 39 3.49 3.18 2.06
CA LEU A 39 4.56 3.67 1.20
C LEU A 39 4.84 5.14 1.48
N GLU A 40 3.82 6.01 1.49
CA GLU A 40 4.00 7.44 1.79
C GLU A 40 4.70 7.66 3.15
N VAL A 41 4.25 6.98 4.20
CA VAL A 41 4.89 7.03 5.52
C VAL A 41 6.36 6.59 5.45
N ALA A 42 6.66 5.47 4.80
CA ALA A 42 8.03 4.99 4.68
C ALA A 42 8.92 5.98 3.90
N TRP A 43 8.37 6.60 2.85
CA TRP A 43 9.03 7.64 2.07
C TRP A 43 9.34 8.90 2.91
N GLU A 44 8.36 9.37 3.68
CA GLU A 44 8.49 10.52 4.60
C GLU A 44 9.52 10.25 5.71
N CYS A 45 9.59 9.02 6.20
CA CYS A 45 10.62 8.58 7.15
C CYS A 45 12.02 8.44 6.53
N GLY A 46 12.17 8.62 5.22
CA GLY A 46 13.46 8.54 4.54
C GLY A 46 13.89 7.13 4.13
N TYR A 47 13.02 6.12 4.27
CA TYR A 47 13.30 4.77 3.80
C TYR A 47 13.13 4.68 2.28
N ARG A 48 14.05 3.98 1.61
CA ARG A 48 14.06 3.82 0.15
C ARG A 48 14.15 2.36 -0.29
N GLU A 49 14.67 1.48 0.56
CA GLU A 49 14.64 0.04 0.38
C GLU A 49 13.50 -0.53 1.23
N ILE A 50 12.33 -0.71 0.62
CA ILE A 50 11.09 -1.07 1.31
C ILE A 50 10.57 -2.40 0.76
N MET A 51 10.30 -3.35 1.65
CA MET A 51 9.53 -4.55 1.36
C MET A 51 8.11 -4.36 1.89
N CYS A 52 7.12 -4.34 1.00
CA CYS A 52 5.71 -4.31 1.38
C CYS A 52 5.17 -5.72 1.55
N GLU A 53 4.54 -6.00 2.69
CA GLU A 53 3.85 -7.26 2.98
C GLU A 53 2.34 -6.98 2.99
N CYS A 54 1.58 -7.77 2.22
CA CYS A 54 0.12 -7.66 2.11
C CYS A 54 -0.46 -9.07 2.04
N ASP A 55 -1.53 -9.32 2.78
CA ASP A 55 -2.22 -10.62 2.86
C ASP A 55 -3.32 -10.79 1.80
N ALA A 56 -3.65 -9.73 1.06
CA ALA A 56 -4.60 -9.77 -0.04
C ALA A 56 -3.91 -10.07 -1.38
N LEU A 57 -3.94 -11.34 -1.78
CA LEU A 57 -3.32 -11.82 -3.03
C LEU A 57 -3.80 -11.05 -4.28
N ASP A 58 -5.09 -10.72 -4.37
CA ASP A 58 -5.64 -9.96 -5.51
C ASP A 58 -5.05 -8.55 -5.60
N VAL A 59 -4.80 -7.93 -4.44
CA VAL A 59 -4.17 -6.61 -4.32
C VAL A 59 -2.71 -6.68 -4.76
N VAL A 60 -1.98 -7.72 -4.34
CA VAL A 60 -0.60 -7.96 -4.80
C VAL A 60 -0.58 -8.16 -6.32
N ASN A 61 -1.44 -9.01 -6.86
CA ASN A 61 -1.49 -9.30 -8.29
C ASN A 61 -1.78 -8.05 -9.12
N VAL A 62 -2.75 -7.23 -8.69
CA VAL A 62 -3.08 -5.99 -9.42
C VAL A 62 -1.98 -4.95 -9.29
N VAL A 63 -1.32 -4.79 -8.13
CA VAL A 63 -0.22 -3.83 -7.96
C VAL A 63 0.98 -4.22 -8.81
N MET A 64 1.33 -5.51 -8.83
CA MET A 64 2.48 -6.05 -9.58
C MET A 64 2.27 -6.11 -11.10
N GLY A 65 1.12 -5.66 -11.61
CA GLY A 65 0.85 -5.62 -13.05
C GLY A 65 0.52 -6.97 -13.66
N LEU A 66 0.15 -7.95 -12.84
CA LEU A 66 -0.24 -9.28 -13.29
C LEU A 66 -1.70 -9.33 -13.77
N LEU A 67 -2.48 -8.29 -13.50
CA LEU A 67 -3.86 -8.12 -13.91
C LEU A 67 -4.06 -6.83 -14.71
N ASP A 68 -5.01 -6.87 -15.65
CA ASP A 68 -5.44 -5.70 -16.41
C ASP A 68 -6.15 -4.69 -15.50
N LEU A 69 -5.85 -3.41 -15.67
CA LEU A 69 -6.48 -2.31 -14.94
C LEU A 69 -7.72 -1.77 -15.65
N ASN A 70 -8.00 -2.20 -16.88
CA ASN A 70 -9.19 -1.80 -17.60
C ASN A 70 -10.46 -2.10 -16.78
N PHE A 71 -11.24 -1.05 -16.51
CA PHE A 71 -12.46 -1.11 -15.68
C PHE A 71 -12.26 -1.58 -14.23
N HIS A 72 -11.01 -1.64 -13.73
CA HIS A 72 -10.78 -1.95 -12.32
C HIS A 72 -11.32 -0.81 -11.44
N PRO A 73 -12.20 -1.08 -10.46
CA PRO A 73 -12.91 -0.05 -9.70
C PRO A 73 -11.96 0.90 -8.96
N HIS A 74 -10.77 0.40 -8.61
CA HIS A 74 -9.76 1.13 -7.84
C HIS A 74 -8.48 1.45 -8.64
N ALA A 75 -8.55 1.46 -9.98
CA ALA A 75 -7.39 1.65 -10.85
C ALA A 75 -6.54 2.90 -10.48
N ARG A 76 -7.20 3.97 -10.04
CA ARG A 76 -6.53 5.21 -9.61
C ARG A 76 -5.55 4.97 -8.46
N VAL A 77 -5.96 4.21 -7.44
CA VAL A 77 -5.11 3.94 -6.26
C VAL A 77 -3.96 3.01 -6.65
N VAL A 78 -4.22 2.00 -7.49
CA VAL A 78 -3.17 1.12 -8.01
C VAL A 78 -2.09 1.91 -8.74
N LEU A 79 -2.46 2.86 -9.59
CA LEU A 79 -1.50 3.71 -10.29
C LEU A 79 -0.68 4.59 -9.33
N GLN A 80 -1.29 5.12 -8.27
CA GLN A 80 -0.57 5.88 -7.23
C GLN A 80 0.49 5.00 -6.53
N ILE A 81 0.13 3.78 -6.15
CA ILE A 81 1.05 2.82 -5.54
C ILE A 81 2.22 2.54 -6.50
N ARG A 82 1.94 2.22 -7.76
CA ARG A 82 3.00 1.97 -8.76
C ARG A 82 3.91 3.19 -8.98
N MET A 83 3.37 4.41 -8.92
CA MET A 83 4.19 5.63 -8.99
C MET A 83 5.10 5.77 -7.77
N LEU A 84 4.60 5.48 -6.57
CA LEU A 84 5.40 5.49 -5.33
C LEU A 84 6.49 4.41 -5.32
N MET A 85 6.21 3.22 -5.86
CA MET A 85 7.19 2.14 -5.99
C MET A 85 8.33 2.48 -6.97
N ASN A 86 8.04 3.27 -8.01
CA ASN A 86 9.01 3.70 -9.01
C ASN A 86 9.58 5.10 -8.76
N ARG A 87 9.28 5.69 -7.61
CA ARG A 87 9.81 7.00 -7.22
C ARG A 87 11.30 6.81 -6.90
N ALA A 88 12.13 7.71 -7.42
CA ALA A 88 13.59 7.76 -7.18
C ALA A 88 13.92 8.62 -5.95
#